data_AF-A0A7J3P4I6-F1
#
_entry.id   AF-A0A7J3P4I6-F1
#
_cell.length_a   1.000
_cell.length_b   1.000
_cell.length_c   1.000
_cell.angle_alpha   90.00
_cell.angle_beta   90.00
_cell.angle_gamma   90.00
#
_symmetry.space_group_name_H-M   'P 1'
#
loop_
_entity.id
_entity.type
_entity.pdbx_description
1 polymer ?
#
loop_
_entity_poly.entity_id
_entity_poly.type
_entity_poly.pdbx_seq_one_letter_code
_entity_poly.pdbx_strand_id
1 'polypeptide(L)'
;RSPRRPMSRVHLLVRRKKGGLSFRLVSRTKSPYFLGTTAEVRDGPLDRLMEGYALRIGASRVGELVTDGWSRLGEALRGANGNVCVVFGSYRRGLREIAEVQGLRLDRLFDFVVNFIPDQGVRTVRTEEAVYAVLSIVNLLISMRNR
;
A
#
# COMPACT_ATOMS: atom_id res chain seq x y z
N ARG A 1 16.24 22.24 -14.23
CA ARG A 1 16.34 20.84 -13.74
C ARG A 1 17.83 20.55 -13.57
N SER A 2 18.28 20.24 -12.36
CA SER A 2 19.71 19.94 -12.11
C SER A 2 20.17 18.72 -12.93
N PRO A 3 21.41 18.70 -13.43
CA PRO A 3 21.95 17.55 -14.17
C PRO A 3 21.88 16.29 -13.30
N ARG A 4 21.47 15.15 -13.89
CA ARG A 4 21.53 13.85 -13.21
C ARG A 4 22.99 13.39 -13.21
N ARG A 5 23.42 12.72 -12.14
CA ARG A 5 24.76 12.13 -12.05
C ARG A 5 24.90 11.04 -13.14
N PRO A 6 26.07 10.90 -13.78
CA PRO A 6 26.37 9.75 -14.63
C PRO A 6 26.02 8.42 -13.92
N MET A 7 25.62 7.39 -14.68
CA MET A 7 25.14 6.09 -14.18
C MET A 7 23.80 6.09 -13.43
N SER A 8 23.07 7.20 -13.37
CA SER A 8 21.71 7.22 -12.80
C SER A 8 20.74 6.43 -13.68
N ARG A 9 19.93 5.55 -13.06
CA ARG A 9 18.76 4.96 -13.72
C ARG A 9 17.69 6.03 -13.94
N VAL A 10 17.20 6.15 -15.17
CA VAL A 10 16.17 7.13 -15.55
C VAL A 10 15.04 6.49 -16.35
N HIS A 11 13.87 7.12 -16.31
CA HIS A 11 12.76 6.79 -17.21
C HIS A 11 12.70 7.82 -18.34
N LEU A 12 12.65 7.34 -19.58
CA LEU A 12 12.61 8.17 -20.78
C LEU A 12 11.32 7.91 -21.55
N LEU A 13 10.62 8.98 -21.91
CA LEU A 13 9.61 8.93 -22.96
C LEU A 13 10.31 9.09 -24.31
N VAL A 14 10.18 8.08 -25.16
CA VAL A 14 10.74 8.07 -26.51
C VAL A 14 9.65 8.48 -27.50
N ARG A 15 9.97 9.40 -28.42
CA ARG A 15 9.08 9.81 -29.52
C ARG A 15 9.86 9.84 -30.82
N ARG A 16 9.27 9.29 -31.90
CA ARG A 16 9.82 9.40 -33.26
C ARG A 16 9.53 10.78 -33.83
N LYS A 17 10.51 11.39 -34.48
CA LYS A 17 10.38 12.64 -35.26
C LYS A 17 10.97 12.41 -36.67
N LYS A 18 10.65 13.29 -37.64
CA LYS A 18 11.37 13.28 -38.93
C LYS A 18 12.87 13.45 -38.64
N GLY A 19 13.68 12.49 -39.08
CA GLY A 19 15.15 12.50 -38.89
C GLY A 19 15.68 11.87 -37.60
N GLY A 20 14.84 11.27 -36.72
CA GLY A 20 15.38 10.52 -35.59
C GLY A 20 14.43 10.28 -34.40
N LEU A 21 15.03 9.98 -33.24
CA LEU A 21 14.35 9.80 -31.96
C LEU A 21 14.55 11.04 -31.08
N SER A 22 13.50 11.36 -30.31
CA SER A 22 13.57 12.36 -29.25
C SER A 22 13.27 11.71 -27.91
N PHE A 23 14.01 12.11 -26.88
CA PHE A 23 13.94 11.55 -25.54
C PHE A 23 13.56 12.63 -24.54
N ARG A 24 12.66 12.31 -23.61
CA ARG A 24 12.28 13.21 -22.52
C ARG A 24 12.30 12.48 -21.19
N LEU A 25 13.03 13.03 -20.22
CA LEU A 25 12.98 12.55 -18.84
C LEU A 25 11.58 12.69 -18.24
N VAL A 26 11.02 11.56 -17.82
CA VAL A 26 9.73 11.50 -17.14
C VAL A 26 9.90 11.09 -15.69
N SER A 27 9.06 11.66 -14.83
CA SER A 27 8.99 11.22 -13.43
C SER A 27 8.17 9.94 -13.36
N ARG A 28 8.59 9.00 -12.51
CA ARG A 28 7.82 7.77 -12.23
C ARG A 28 6.43 8.10 -11.70
N THR A 29 6.34 9.09 -10.81
CA THR A 29 5.08 9.56 -10.19
C THR A 29 4.15 10.32 -11.13
N LYS A 30 4.66 10.85 -12.25
CA LYS A 30 3.85 11.57 -13.25
C LYS A 30 3.59 10.72 -14.49
N SER A 31 3.99 9.45 -14.47
CA SER A 31 3.76 8.51 -15.56
C SER A 31 2.33 7.97 -15.47
N PRO A 32 1.58 7.89 -16.59
CA PRO A 32 0.28 7.23 -16.60
C PRO A 32 0.39 5.69 -16.54
N TYR A 33 1.60 5.14 -16.65
CA TYR A 33 1.86 3.71 -16.63
C TYR A 33 2.41 3.25 -15.28
N PHE A 34 2.06 2.03 -14.87
CA PHE A 34 2.70 1.35 -13.76
C PHE A 34 4.14 0.97 -14.15
N LEU A 35 5.12 1.59 -13.49
CA LEU A 35 6.54 1.39 -13.76
C LEU A 35 7.22 0.52 -12.67
N GLY A 36 6.47 -0.43 -12.11
CA GLY A 36 6.94 -1.36 -11.08
C GLY A 36 6.77 -0.86 -9.63
N THR A 37 7.40 -1.56 -8.69
CA THR A 37 7.43 -1.20 -7.27
C THR A 37 8.87 -0.92 -6.81
N THR A 38 9.01 -0.25 -5.68
CA THR A 38 10.28 -0.04 -4.98
C THR A 38 10.22 -0.83 -3.68
N ALA A 39 11.29 -1.57 -3.37
CA ALA A 39 11.45 -2.25 -2.10
C ALA A 39 12.51 -1.54 -1.27
N GLU A 40 12.27 -1.43 0.02
CA GLU A 40 13.14 -0.74 0.94
C GLU A 40 13.00 -1.35 2.33
N VAL A 41 14.12 -1.45 3.05
CA VAL A 41 14.15 -1.85 4.44
C VAL A 41 14.21 -0.59 5.28
N ARG A 42 13.27 -0.45 6.22
CA ARG A 42 13.20 0.65 7.18
C ARG A 42 13.22 0.06 8.57
N ASP A 43 14.12 0.56 9.41
CA ASP A 43 14.19 0.23 10.82
C ASP A 43 13.48 1.29 11.66
N GLY A 44 12.84 0.87 12.74
CA GLY A 44 12.17 1.76 13.67
C GLY A 44 10.88 1.18 14.26
N PRO A 45 10.30 1.87 15.26
CA PRO A 45 9.01 1.49 15.82
C PRO A 45 7.89 1.75 14.79
N LEU A 46 6.81 0.98 14.91
CA LEU A 46 5.74 0.94 13.92
C LEU A 46 5.01 2.28 13.79
N ASP A 47 4.86 3.03 14.89
CA ASP A 47 4.27 4.37 14.91
C ASP A 47 5.00 5.35 13.99
N ARG A 48 6.33 5.44 14.09
CA ARG A 48 7.15 6.29 13.23
C ARG A 48 7.09 5.87 11.77
N LEU A 49 7.06 4.55 11.51
CA LEU A 49 6.96 4.05 10.14
C LEU A 49 5.60 4.40 9.50
N MET A 50 4.56 4.64 10.29
CA MET A 50 3.23 5.02 9.80
C MET A 50 3.06 6.52 9.58
N GLU A 51 4.02 7.35 9.99
CA GLU A 51 3.94 8.81 9.80
C GLU A 51 3.97 9.19 8.30
N GLY A 52 3.16 10.18 7.93
CA GLY A 52 3.14 10.74 6.57
C GLY A 52 2.29 10.00 5.54
N TYR A 53 1.64 8.89 5.91
CA TYR A 53 0.61 8.27 5.08
C TYR A 53 -0.76 8.90 5.31
N ALA A 54 -1.49 9.15 4.22
CA ALA A 54 -2.80 9.78 4.27
C ALA A 54 -3.90 8.84 4.77
N LEU A 55 -3.70 7.53 4.59
CA LEU A 55 -4.60 6.49 5.06
C LEU A 55 -3.78 5.25 5.44
N ARG A 56 -4.00 4.74 6.65
CA ARG A 56 -3.24 3.63 7.25
C ARG A 56 -4.21 2.48 7.53
N ILE A 57 -3.98 1.35 6.88
CA ILE A 57 -4.83 0.16 6.97
C ILE A 57 -4.00 -1.00 7.51
N GLY A 58 -4.40 -1.56 8.64
CA GLY A 58 -3.81 -2.78 9.20
C GLY A 58 -4.62 -4.01 8.77
N ALA A 59 -4.01 -4.91 8.00
CA ALA A 59 -4.61 -6.20 7.67
C ALA A 59 -4.41 -7.19 8.83
N SER A 60 -5.47 -7.47 9.58
CA SER A 60 -5.40 -8.24 10.83
C SER A 60 -6.64 -9.08 11.06
N ARG A 61 -6.45 -10.33 11.49
CA ARG A 61 -7.54 -11.26 11.84
C ARG A 61 -8.47 -10.74 12.94
N VAL A 62 -7.95 -9.93 13.87
CA VAL A 62 -8.74 -9.33 14.97
C VAL A 62 -9.41 -8.00 14.59
N GLY A 63 -9.29 -7.59 13.34
CA GLY A 63 -9.94 -6.39 12.82
C GLY A 63 -11.43 -6.59 12.55
N GLU A 64 -12.10 -5.49 12.24
CA GLU A 64 -13.48 -5.48 11.74
C GLU A 64 -13.57 -6.26 10.42
N LEU A 65 -14.63 -7.03 10.20
CA LEU A 65 -14.78 -7.77 8.95
C LEU A 65 -14.89 -6.79 7.79
N VAL A 66 -14.22 -7.09 6.68
CA VAL A 66 -14.24 -6.22 5.49
C VAL A 66 -15.65 -6.01 4.94
N THR A 67 -16.55 -6.97 5.16
CA THR A 67 -17.97 -6.89 4.80
C THR A 67 -18.71 -5.82 5.59
N ASP A 68 -18.39 -5.67 6.87
CA ASP A 68 -19.08 -4.74 7.78
C ASP A 68 -18.59 -3.31 7.52
N GLY A 69 -17.29 -3.16 7.24
CA GLY A 69 -16.65 -1.89 6.92
C GLY A 69 -16.64 -1.52 5.44
N TRP A 70 -17.30 -2.29 4.55
CA TRP A 70 -17.10 -2.22 3.09
C TRP A 70 -17.23 -0.82 2.50
N SER A 71 -18.37 -0.15 2.75
CA SER A 71 -18.65 1.18 2.21
C SER A 71 -17.70 2.23 2.77
N ARG A 72 -17.49 2.24 4.09
CA ARG A 72 -16.62 3.20 4.78
C ARG A 72 -15.16 3.08 4.35
N LEU A 73 -14.66 1.85 4.20
CA LEU A 73 -13.32 1.58 3.70
C LEU A 73 -13.18 2.02 2.24
N GLY A 74 -14.17 1.72 1.40
CA GLY A 74 -14.19 2.14 -0.01
C GLY A 74 -14.20 3.66 -0.18
N GLU A 75 -15.00 4.38 0.61
CA GLU A 75 -15.04 5.84 0.62
C GLU A 75 -13.70 6.44 1.06
N ALA A 76 -13.11 5.91 2.14
CA ALA A 76 -11.80 6.36 2.63
C ALA A 76 -10.70 6.13 1.58
N LEU A 77 -10.68 4.96 0.92
CA LEU A 77 -9.73 4.65 -0.14
C LEU A 77 -9.84 5.59 -1.34
N ARG A 78 -11.07 5.91 -1.78
CA ARG A 78 -11.31 6.82 -2.91
C ARG A 78 -11.09 8.28 -2.55
N GLY A 79 -11.31 8.67 -1.31
CA GLY A 79 -11.13 10.03 -0.80
C GLY A 79 -9.72 10.36 -0.32
N ALA A 80 -8.81 9.38 -0.25
CA ALA A 80 -7.46 9.58 0.25
C ALA A 80 -6.64 10.53 -0.64
N ASN A 81 -6.32 11.71 -0.13
CA ASN A 81 -5.50 12.73 -0.79
C ASN A 81 -4.00 12.55 -0.46
N GLY A 82 -3.44 11.38 -0.77
CA GLY A 82 -2.03 11.07 -0.53
C GLY A 82 -1.70 9.58 -0.63
N ASN A 83 -0.58 9.17 -0.06
CA ASN A 83 -0.16 7.77 -0.07
C ASN A 83 -0.98 6.95 0.93
N VAL A 84 -1.57 5.85 0.45
CA VAL A 84 -2.23 4.83 1.29
C VAL A 84 -1.21 3.77 1.69
N CYS A 85 -1.17 3.42 2.98
CA CYS A 85 -0.33 2.35 3.52
C CYS A 85 -1.20 1.17 3.94
N VAL A 86 -0.90 -0.02 3.41
CA VAL A 86 -1.48 -1.28 3.89
C VAL A 86 -0.37 -2.07 4.58
N VAL A 87 -0.57 -2.39 5.85
CA VAL A 87 0.42 -3.07 6.68
C VAL A 87 -0.01 -4.49 6.93
N PHE A 88 0.96 -5.40 6.81
CA PHE A 88 0.77 -6.83 7.04
C PHE A 88 1.65 -7.27 8.21
N GLY A 89 1.10 -8.16 9.03
CA GLY A 89 1.89 -8.87 10.03
C GLY A 89 2.81 -9.92 9.39
N SER A 90 3.67 -10.49 10.22
CA SER A 90 4.44 -11.68 9.85
C SER A 90 3.63 -12.95 10.06
N TYR A 91 4.06 -14.06 9.46
CA TYR A 91 3.44 -15.37 9.72
C TYR A 91 3.58 -15.85 11.18
N ARG A 92 4.56 -15.33 11.95
CA ARG A 92 4.79 -15.70 13.36
C ARG A 92 4.05 -14.80 14.35
N ARG A 93 3.89 -13.53 13.99
CA ARG A 93 3.29 -12.46 14.80
C ARG A 93 2.47 -11.57 13.89
N GLY A 94 1.17 -11.49 14.15
CA GLY A 94 0.27 -10.51 13.56
C GLY A 94 0.53 -9.11 14.09
N LEU A 95 -0.23 -8.14 13.56
CA LEU A 95 -0.03 -6.73 13.90
C LEU A 95 -0.33 -6.43 15.36
N ARG A 96 -1.25 -7.18 15.99
CA ARG A 96 -1.56 -7.02 17.41
C ARG A 96 -0.37 -7.40 18.28
N GLU A 97 0.21 -8.57 18.05
CA GLU A 97 1.38 -9.00 18.84
C GLU A 97 2.58 -8.07 18.59
N ILE A 98 2.75 -7.55 17.37
CA ILE A 98 3.81 -6.57 17.05
C ILE A 98 3.60 -5.27 17.83
N ALA A 99 2.38 -4.73 17.82
CA ALA A 99 2.06 -3.49 18.54
C ALA A 99 2.22 -3.66 20.05
N GLU A 100 1.73 -4.75 20.63
CA GLU A 100 1.84 -5.05 22.06
C GLU A 100 3.30 -5.12 22.54
N VAL A 101 4.18 -5.79 21.79
CA VAL A 101 5.62 -5.86 22.10
C VAL A 101 6.28 -4.48 22.09
N GLN A 102 5.75 -3.54 21.30
CA GLN A 102 6.25 -2.17 21.23
C GLN A 102 5.52 -1.22 22.20
N GLY A 103 4.59 -1.71 23.03
CA GLY A 103 3.78 -0.87 23.92
C GLY A 103 2.79 0.06 23.18
N LEU A 104 2.46 -0.26 21.93
CA LEU A 104 1.59 0.52 21.06
C LEU A 104 0.18 -0.09 21.00
N ARG A 105 -0.82 0.75 20.69
CA ARG A 105 -2.18 0.26 20.42
C ARG A 105 -2.52 0.32 18.94
N LEU A 106 -2.98 -0.80 18.39
CA LEU A 106 -3.42 -0.95 17.00
C LEU A 106 -4.41 0.15 16.56
N ASP A 107 -5.41 0.43 17.38
CA ASP A 107 -6.49 1.39 17.09
C ASP A 107 -6.01 2.85 17.03
N ARG A 108 -4.80 3.15 17.53
CA ARG A 108 -4.16 4.46 17.40
C ARG A 108 -3.19 4.55 16.22
N LEU A 109 -2.72 3.41 15.73
CA LEU A 109 -1.75 3.33 14.63
C LEU A 109 -2.41 3.40 13.26
N PHE A 110 -3.62 2.84 13.14
CA PHE A 110 -4.32 2.67 11.88
C PHE A 110 -5.66 3.38 11.88
N ASP A 111 -6.03 3.94 10.74
CA ASP A 111 -7.36 4.48 10.50
C ASP A 111 -8.39 3.34 10.36
N PHE A 112 -7.94 2.19 9.85
CA PHE A 112 -8.72 0.96 9.74
C PHE A 112 -7.89 -0.25 10.14
N VAL A 113 -8.46 -1.13 10.97
CA VAL A 113 -7.92 -2.47 11.22
C VAL A 113 -8.96 -3.47 10.73
N VAL A 114 -8.64 -4.17 9.66
CA VAL A 114 -9.64 -4.92 8.88
C VAL A 114 -9.23 -6.38 8.74
N ASN A 115 -10.19 -7.27 8.97
CA ASN A 115 -10.11 -8.67 8.61
C ASN A 115 -10.66 -8.85 7.19
N PHE A 116 -9.76 -8.99 6.22
CA PHE A 116 -10.08 -9.21 4.81
C PHE A 116 -10.38 -10.67 4.45
N ILE A 117 -10.08 -11.62 5.34
CA ILE A 117 -10.22 -13.05 5.09
C ILE A 117 -11.02 -13.65 6.27
N PRO A 118 -12.33 -13.37 6.35
CA PRO A 118 -13.20 -13.99 7.33
C PRO A 118 -13.18 -15.52 7.16
N ASP A 119 -13.38 -16.25 8.26
CA ASP A 119 -13.48 -17.71 8.27
C ASP A 119 -12.34 -18.41 7.49
N GLN A 120 -11.13 -17.88 7.62
CA GLN A 120 -9.93 -18.28 6.85
C GLN A 120 -9.62 -19.80 6.83
N GLY A 121 -10.25 -20.61 7.68
CA GLY A 121 -10.15 -22.08 7.67
C GLY A 121 -8.78 -22.65 8.04
N VAL A 122 -7.79 -21.78 8.27
CA VAL A 122 -6.41 -22.11 8.64
C VAL A 122 -6.00 -21.33 9.88
N ARG A 123 -4.98 -21.79 10.60
CA ARG A 123 -4.47 -21.08 11.79
C ARG A 123 -3.88 -19.71 11.44
N THR A 124 -3.14 -19.63 10.33
CA THR A 124 -2.47 -18.40 9.85
C THR A 124 -2.52 -18.35 8.33
N VAL A 125 -2.87 -17.19 7.76
CA VAL A 125 -2.65 -16.90 6.34
C VAL A 125 -1.25 -16.33 6.20
N ARG A 126 -0.45 -16.88 5.27
CA ARG A 126 0.92 -16.40 5.09
C ARG A 126 0.92 -15.01 4.46
N THR A 127 2.00 -14.24 4.68
CA THR A 127 2.05 -12.83 4.23
C THR A 127 1.88 -12.73 2.72
N GLU A 128 2.46 -13.64 1.93
CA GLU A 128 2.33 -13.68 0.48
C GLU A 128 0.89 -13.92 0.02
N GLU A 129 0.14 -14.81 0.68
CA GLU A 129 -1.27 -15.09 0.40
C GLU A 129 -2.14 -13.89 0.78
N ALA A 130 -1.88 -13.32 1.96
CA ALA A 130 -2.59 -12.16 2.48
C ALA A 130 -2.41 -10.93 1.56
N VAL A 131 -1.19 -10.69 1.06
CA VAL A 131 -0.93 -9.58 0.13
C VAL A 131 -1.81 -9.70 -1.12
N TYR A 132 -1.91 -10.88 -1.73
CA TYR A 132 -2.76 -11.05 -2.91
C TYR A 132 -4.25 -10.87 -2.59
N ALA A 133 -4.74 -11.47 -1.52
CA ALA A 133 -6.15 -11.37 -1.14
C ALA A 133 -6.56 -9.92 -0.81
N VAL A 134 -5.79 -9.26 0.06
CA VAL A 134 -6.07 -7.90 0.52
C VAL A 134 -5.99 -6.91 -0.64
N LEU A 135 -4.92 -6.95 -1.45
CA LEU A 135 -4.77 -6.00 -2.56
C LEU A 135 -5.81 -6.21 -3.66
N SER A 136 -6.30 -7.44 -3.85
CA SER A 136 -7.42 -7.70 -4.78
C SER A 136 -8.70 -7.04 -4.31
N ILE A 137 -9.04 -7.15 -3.02
CA ILE A 137 -10.23 -6.51 -2.43
C ILE A 137 -10.09 -4.98 -2.46
N VAL A 138 -8.93 -4.45 -2.07
CA VAL A 138 -8.64 -3.01 -2.14
C VAL A 138 -8.76 -2.50 -3.58
N ASN A 139 -8.24 -3.25 -4.57
CA ASN A 139 -8.37 -2.90 -5.98
C ASN A 139 -9.84 -2.83 -6.42
N LEU A 140 -10.69 -3.76 -5.98
CA LEU A 140 -12.13 -3.71 -6.24
C LEU A 140 -12.76 -2.46 -5.62
N LEU A 141 -12.51 -2.19 -4.34
CA LEU A 141 -13.03 -1.01 -3.64
C LEU A 141 -12.64 0.31 -4.32
N ILE A 142 -11.41 0.42 -4.82
CA ILE A 142 -10.93 1.63 -5.53
C ILE A 142 -11.55 1.72 -6.93
N SER A 143 -11.74 0.59 -7.62
CA SER A 143 -12.22 0.56 -9.01
C SER A 143 -13.74 0.67 -9.14
N MET A 144 -14.49 0.46 -8.05
CA MET A 144 -15.93 0.68 -8.03
C MET A 144 -16.25 2.17 -8.20
N ARG A 145 -16.82 2.52 -9.36
CA ARG A 145 -17.49 3.82 -9.54
C ARG A 145 -18.79 3.78 -8.75
N ASN A 146 -18.97 4.75 -7.85
CA ASN A 146 -20.30 5.04 -7.31
C ASN A 146 -21.22 5.30 -8.52
N ARG A 147 -22.23 4.45 -8.72
CA ARG A 147 -23.32 4.73 -9.65
C ARG A 147 -24.26 5.72 -9.00
#